data_AF-M0NFP6-F1
#
_entry.id   AF-M0NFP6-F1
#
_cell.length_a   1.000
_cell.length_b   1.000
_cell.length_c   1.000
_cell.angle_alpha   90.00
_cell.angle_beta   90.00
_cell.angle_gamma   90.00
#
_symmetry.space_group_name_H-M   'P 1'
#
loop_
_entity.id
_entity.type
_entity.pdbx_description
1 polymer ?
#
loop_
_entity_poly.entity_id
_entity_poly.type
_entity_poly.pdbx_seq_one_letter_code
_entity_poly.pdbx_strand_id
1 'polypeptide(L)'
;MDGARRFIANETDRSEDSIEKADTALLGLAAQVLDTETASTVVLLTTDKPAGEAAEALLPEHGFHDQIEYQYVSTDCLETITANCFSEP
;
A
#
# COMPACT_ATOMS: atom_id res chain seq x y z
N MET A 1 -10.12 8.70 10.85
CA MET A 1 -9.62 7.31 10.69
C MET A 1 -10.59 6.26 11.23
N ASP A 2 -11.31 6.51 12.33
CA ASP A 2 -12.34 5.58 12.85
C ASP A 2 -13.47 5.23 11.88
N GLY A 3 -13.87 6.15 10.99
CA GLY A 3 -14.94 5.92 10.02
C GLY A 3 -14.60 4.83 8.99
N ALA A 4 -13.38 4.84 8.45
CA ALA A 4 -12.92 3.83 7.50
C ALA A 4 -12.78 2.46 8.16
N ARG A 5 -12.23 2.41 9.40
CA ARG A 5 -12.16 1.19 10.20
C ARG A 5 -13.53 0.56 10.45
N ARG A 6 -14.51 1.37 10.87
CA ARG A 6 -15.86 0.87 11.15
C ARG A 6 -16.59 0.41 9.88
N PHE A 7 -16.33 1.07 8.75
CA PHE A 7 -16.85 0.65 7.45
C PHE A 7 -16.27 -0.71 7.03
N ILE A 8 -14.95 -0.88 7.15
CA ILE A 8 -14.25 -2.11 6.76
C ILE A 8 -14.57 -3.27 7.73
N ALA A 9 -14.62 -3.02 9.04
CA ALA A 9 -14.95 -4.03 10.05
C ALA A 9 -16.39 -4.57 9.91
N ASN A 10 -17.31 -3.77 9.37
CA ASN A 10 -18.67 -4.22 9.07
C ASN A 10 -18.75 -5.06 7.78
N GLU A 11 -17.74 -4.99 6.90
CA GLU A 11 -17.73 -5.59 5.55
C GLU A 11 -16.85 -6.85 5.44
N THR A 12 -16.09 -7.19 6.48
CA THR A 12 -15.00 -8.18 6.43
C THR A 12 -15.39 -9.51 7.07
N ASP A 13 -16.33 -10.20 6.42
CA ASP A 13 -16.43 -11.67 6.47
C ASP A 13 -15.90 -12.20 5.13
N ARG A 14 -14.56 -12.20 4.94
CA ARG A 14 -13.97 -12.42 3.60
C ARG A 14 -12.83 -13.44 3.59
N SER A 15 -12.90 -14.32 2.60
CA SER A 15 -11.96 -15.41 2.30
C SER A 15 -10.62 -14.92 1.74
N GLU A 16 -9.63 -15.81 1.74
CA GLU A 16 -8.26 -15.67 1.16
C GLU A 16 -8.25 -14.89 -0.18
N ASP A 17 -9.14 -15.22 -1.11
CA ASP A 17 -9.30 -14.56 -2.44
C ASP A 17 -9.43 -13.03 -2.42
N SER A 18 -9.84 -12.43 -1.30
CA SER A 18 -10.05 -10.99 -1.20
C SER A 18 -8.79 -10.21 -0.82
N ILE A 19 -7.86 -10.86 -0.11
CA ILE A 19 -6.59 -10.27 0.34
C ILE A 19 -5.67 -10.10 -0.88
N GLU A 20 -5.53 -11.16 -1.68
CA GLU A 20 -4.69 -11.19 -2.89
C GLU A 20 -5.14 -10.14 -3.94
N LYS A 21 -6.45 -9.85 -3.99
CA LYS A 21 -7.01 -8.79 -4.84
C LYS A 21 -6.69 -7.39 -4.31
N ALA A 22 -6.66 -7.21 -3.00
CA ALA A 22 -6.31 -5.93 -2.40
C ALA A 22 -4.85 -5.58 -2.70
N ASP A 23 -3.94 -6.53 -2.56
CA ASP A 23 -2.51 -6.35 -2.85
C ASP A 23 -2.30 -5.96 -4.33
N THR A 24 -2.92 -6.71 -5.24
CA THR A 24 -2.87 -6.41 -6.67
C THR A 24 -3.40 -5.01 -6.99
N ALA A 25 -4.49 -4.59 -6.33
CA ALA A 25 -5.06 -3.27 -6.52
C ALA A 25 -4.15 -2.16 -5.97
N LEU A 26 -3.48 -2.38 -4.84
CA LEU A 26 -2.52 -1.42 -4.27
C LEU A 26 -1.30 -1.23 -5.19
N LEU A 27 -0.77 -2.32 -5.76
CA LEU A 27 0.31 -2.24 -6.75
C LEU A 27 -0.14 -1.47 -8.01
N GLY A 28 -1.35 -1.75 -8.51
CA GLY A 28 -1.92 -1.03 -9.64
C GLY A 28 -2.11 0.47 -9.37
N LEU A 29 -2.52 0.83 -8.15
CA LEU A 29 -2.63 2.23 -7.73
C LEU A 29 -1.25 2.91 -7.67
N ALA A 30 -0.24 2.24 -7.09
CA ALA A 30 1.12 2.78 -7.04
C ALA A 30 1.66 3.05 -8.45
N ALA A 31 1.50 2.09 -9.36
CA ALA A 31 1.88 2.26 -10.77
C ALA A 31 1.14 3.43 -11.42
N GLN A 32 -0.17 3.54 -11.21
CA GLN A 32 -0.96 4.64 -11.76
C GLN A 32 -0.48 6.01 -11.27
N VAL A 33 -0.24 6.16 -9.97
CA VAL A 33 0.21 7.44 -9.37
C VAL A 33 1.57 7.87 -9.92
N LEU A 34 2.48 6.91 -10.12
CA LEU A 34 3.79 7.16 -10.71
C LEU A 34 3.69 7.48 -12.21
N ASP A 35 2.89 6.74 -12.96
CA ASP A 35 2.65 6.95 -14.40
C ASP A 35 1.99 8.31 -14.69
N THR A 36 1.07 8.75 -13.84
CA THR A 36 0.43 10.07 -13.96
C THR A 36 1.25 11.20 -13.36
N GLU A 37 2.51 10.95 -12.98
CA GLU A 37 3.45 11.90 -12.36
C GLU A 37 2.85 12.66 -11.17
N THR A 38 1.87 12.04 -10.48
CA THR A 38 1.20 12.65 -9.33
C THR A 38 2.06 12.56 -8.08
N ALA A 39 2.99 11.60 -8.05
CA ALA A 39 4.12 11.54 -7.13
C ALA A 39 5.37 11.10 -7.88
N SER A 40 6.55 11.50 -7.39
CA SER A 40 7.83 11.02 -7.91
C SER A 40 8.22 9.64 -7.35
N THR A 41 7.72 9.33 -6.15
CA THR A 41 8.05 8.13 -5.38
C THR A 41 6.84 7.69 -4.57
N VAL A 42 6.69 6.39 -4.37
CA VAL A 42 5.67 5.78 -3.50
C VAL A 42 6.36 4.95 -2.42
N VAL A 43 5.87 5.06 -1.17
CA VAL A 43 6.26 4.16 -0.09
C VAL A 43 5.07 3.25 0.23
N LEU A 44 5.24 1.94 0.03
CA LEU A 44 4.23 0.94 0.33
C LEU A 44 4.41 0.44 1.77
N LEU A 45 3.44 0.74 2.62
CA LEU A 45 3.40 0.27 3.99
C LEU A 45 2.42 -0.89 4.11
N THR A 46 2.92 -2.07 4.46
CA THR A 46 2.07 -3.25 4.64
C THR A 46 2.62 -4.20 5.69
N THR A 47 1.72 -4.90 6.38
CA THR A 47 2.03 -6.04 7.25
C THR A 47 2.20 -7.34 6.45
N ASP A 48 1.84 -7.34 5.16
CA ASP A 48 1.98 -8.47 4.25
C ASP A 48 3.32 -8.39 3.52
N LYS A 49 4.24 -9.28 3.88
CA LYS A 49 5.58 -9.30 3.28
C LYS A 49 5.58 -9.71 1.81
N PRO A 50 4.93 -10.82 1.41
CA PRO A 50 4.75 -11.15 -0.01
C PRO A 50 4.23 -10.00 -0.87
N ALA A 51 3.25 -9.24 -0.40
CA ALA A 51 2.73 -8.09 -1.15
C ALA A 51 3.78 -6.97 -1.33
N GLY A 52 4.53 -6.66 -0.26
CA GLY A 52 5.61 -5.69 -0.30
C GLY A 52 6.76 -6.10 -1.23
N GLU A 53 7.21 -7.35 -1.12
CA GLU A 53 8.24 -7.94 -1.97
C GLU A 53 7.82 -7.96 -3.45
N ALA A 54 6.55 -8.25 -3.74
CA ALA A 54 6.00 -8.19 -5.09
C ALA A 54 6.06 -6.78 -5.68
N ALA A 55 5.82 -5.73 -4.89
CA ALA A 55 5.91 -4.35 -5.36
C ALA A 55 7.34 -3.98 -5.76
N GLU A 56 8.33 -4.31 -4.92
CA GLU A 56 9.75 -4.06 -5.21
C GLU A 56 10.29 -4.89 -6.38
N ALA A 57 9.76 -6.08 -6.61
CA ALA A 57 10.16 -6.91 -7.73
C ALA A 57 9.51 -6.45 -9.05
N LEU A 58 8.20 -6.20 -9.07
CA LEU A 58 7.44 -6.03 -10.31
C LEU A 58 7.45 -4.59 -10.84
N LEU A 59 7.33 -3.58 -9.97
CA LEU A 59 7.21 -2.19 -10.44
C LEU A 59 8.47 -1.69 -11.17
N PRO A 60 9.70 -2.03 -10.75
CA PRO A 60 10.89 -1.71 -11.53
C PRO A 60 10.87 -2.34 -12.93
N GLU A 61 10.42 -3.58 -13.09
CA GLU A 61 10.30 -4.23 -14.42
C GLU A 61 9.36 -3.46 -15.37
N HIS A 62 8.47 -2.63 -14.82
CA HIS A 62 7.55 -1.77 -15.56
C HIS A 62 8.04 -0.32 -15.75
N GLY A 63 9.29 -0.02 -15.40
CA GLY A 63 9.93 1.28 -15.63
C GLY A 63 10.01 2.19 -14.41
N PHE A 64 9.45 1.78 -13.27
CA PHE A 64 9.41 2.57 -12.04
C PHE A 64 10.62 2.31 -11.11
N HIS A 65 11.82 2.20 -11.70
CA HIS A 65 13.05 1.93 -10.96
C HIS A 65 13.34 3.05 -9.97
N ASP A 66 13.69 2.69 -8.72
CA ASP A 66 13.99 3.63 -7.64
C ASP A 66 12.83 4.59 -7.27
N GLN A 67 11.61 4.29 -7.72
CA GLN A 67 10.40 5.09 -7.45
C GLN A 67 9.42 4.39 -6.50
N ILE A 68 9.75 3.19 -6.04
CA ILE A 68 8.99 2.43 -5.05
C ILE A 68 9.91 2.01 -3.91
N GLU A 69 9.42 2.15 -2.68
CA GLU A 69 10.05 1.59 -1.48
C GLU A 69 9.02 0.77 -0.71
N TYR A 70 9.37 -0.45 -0.31
CA TYR A 70 8.56 -1.22 0.63
C TYR A 70 9.09 -1.07 2.06
N GLN A 71 8.20 -0.73 3.00
CA GLN A 71 8.50 -0.84 4.42
C GLN A 71 7.50 -1.76 5.12
N TYR A 72 8.03 -2.83 5.73
CA TYR A 72 7.26 -3.65 6.64
C TYR A 72 6.94 -2.85 7.91
N VAL A 73 5.67 -2.79 8.26
CA VAL A 73 5.18 -2.14 9.47
C VAL A 73 4.32 -3.09 10.28
N SER A 74 4.26 -2.88 11.60
CA SER A 74 3.34 -3.63 12.45
C SER A 74 1.90 -3.18 12.23
N THR A 75 0.93 -4.02 12.61
CA THR A 75 -0.49 -3.64 12.61
C THR A 75 -0.69 -2.39 13.45
N ASP A 76 -0.13 -2.33 14.66
CA ASP A 76 -0.18 -1.16 15.56
C ASP A 76 0.32 0.13 14.89
N CYS A 77 1.35 0.04 14.03
CA CYS A 77 1.84 1.17 13.26
C CYS A 77 0.80 1.61 12.21
N LEU A 78 0.23 0.68 11.43
CA LEU A 78 -0.85 1.00 10.49
C LEU A 78 -2.10 1.59 11.16
N GLU A 79 -2.38 1.18 12.41
CA GLU A 79 -3.50 1.70 13.19
C GLU A 79 -3.32 3.16 13.61
N THR A 80 -2.07 3.60 13.73
CA THR A 80 -1.68 4.91 14.29
C THR A 80 -1.13 5.87 13.25
N ILE A 81 -0.91 5.40 12.02
CA ILE A 81 -0.60 6.27 10.88
C ILE A 81 -1.68 7.32 10.73
N THR A 82 -1.25 8.58 10.65
CA THR A 82 -2.09 9.73 10.33
C THR A 82 -1.57 10.40 9.07
N ALA A 83 -2.36 11.29 8.45
CA ALA A 83 -1.86 12.09 7.33
C ALA A 83 -0.59 12.88 7.69
N ASN A 84 -0.45 13.30 8.96
CA ASN A 84 0.75 13.95 9.47
C ASN A 84 1.99 13.04 9.50
N CYS A 85 1.85 11.72 9.37
CA CYS A 85 2.98 10.81 9.24
C CYS A 85 3.65 10.89 7.85
N PHE A 86 2.98 11.49 6.87
CA PHE A 86 3.46 11.63 5.49
C PHE A 86 3.65 13.08 5.05
N SER A 87 3.13 14.04 5.83
CA SER A 87 3.49 15.45 5.67
C SER A 87 4.92 15.61 6.21
N GLU A 88 5.90 15.87 5.35
CA GLU A 88 7.25 16.25 5.80
C GLU A 88 7.21 17.44 6.79
N PRO A 89 8.20 17.56 7.70
CA PRO A 89 8.30 18.67 8.66
C PRO A 89 8.45 20.06 8.00
#